data_AF-A0A3D0FPX9-F1
#
_entry.id   AF-A0A3D0FPX9-F1
#
_cell.length_a   1.000
_cell.length_b   1.000
_cell.length_c   1.000
_cell.angle_alpha   90.00
_cell.angle_beta   90.00
_cell.angle_gamma   90.00
#
_symmetry.space_group_name_H-M   'P 1'
#
loop_
_entity.id
_entity.type
_entity.pdbx_description
1 polymer ?
#
loop_
_entity_poly.entity_id
_entity_poly.type
_entity_poly.pdbx_seq_one_letter_code
_entity_poly.pdbx_strand_id
1 'polypeptide(L)'
;RVRRWEKIYGEKGAALNLAQVIRMLEEIGTGGAGFRFMYAAFLQEASEILNNSELKQLSFELTEAGDMWRDFAYNSARFFKKREGEIETYDQIADKLAAIARKEKDIFTKLEKTVKCG
;
A
#
# COMPACT_ATOMS: atom_id res chain seq x y z
N ARG A 1 -11.32 -9.12 -3.51
CA ARG A 1 -12.66 -9.14 -2.86
C ARG A 1 -13.37 -7.81 -3.00
N VAL A 2 -12.68 -6.68 -2.76
CA VAL A 2 -13.20 -5.30 -2.91
C VAL A 2 -13.98 -5.08 -4.20
N ARG A 3 -13.42 -5.53 -5.33
CA ARG A 3 -14.07 -5.50 -6.65
C ARG A 3 -15.53 -5.97 -6.67
N ARG A 4 -15.86 -6.97 -5.83
CA ARG A 4 -17.18 -7.59 -5.81
C ARG A 4 -18.08 -7.05 -4.69
N TRP A 5 -17.65 -6.06 -3.91
CA TRP A 5 -18.38 -5.61 -2.73
C TRP A 5 -19.76 -5.07 -3.06
N GLU A 6 -19.90 -4.24 -4.11
CA GLU A 6 -21.23 -3.75 -4.52
C GLU A 6 -22.16 -4.90 -4.93
N LYS A 7 -21.64 -5.87 -5.68
CA LYS A 7 -22.41 -7.04 -6.11
C LYS A 7 -22.85 -7.93 -4.94
N ILE A 8 -22.03 -8.02 -3.88
CA ILE A 8 -22.28 -8.92 -2.73
C ILE A 8 -23.11 -8.24 -1.64
N TYR A 9 -22.88 -6.95 -1.38
CA TYR A 9 -23.41 -6.23 -0.22
C TYR A 9 -24.32 -5.03 -0.59
N GLY A 10 -24.51 -4.75 -1.88
CA GLY A 10 -25.18 -3.55 -2.38
C GLY A 10 -24.36 -2.28 -2.16
N GLU A 11 -24.83 -1.15 -2.71
CA GLU A 11 -24.13 0.16 -2.64
C GLU A 11 -23.86 0.57 -1.17
N LYS A 12 -24.89 0.50 -0.31
CA LYS A 12 -24.77 0.90 1.11
C LYS A 12 -23.79 0.01 1.89
N GLY A 13 -23.85 -1.31 1.67
CA GLY A 13 -22.97 -2.26 2.37
C GLY A 13 -21.52 -2.14 1.90
N ALA A 14 -21.30 -1.93 0.60
CA ALA A 14 -19.98 -1.68 0.05
C ALA A 14 -19.38 -0.38 0.60
N ALA A 15 -20.18 0.70 0.65
CA ALA A 15 -19.75 1.99 1.17
C ALA A 15 -19.41 1.92 2.67
N LEU A 16 -20.20 1.19 3.46
CA LEU A 16 -19.92 0.97 4.88
C LEU A 16 -18.59 0.22 5.08
N ASN A 17 -18.36 -0.86 4.31
CA ASN A 17 -17.11 -1.61 4.37
C ASN A 17 -15.91 -0.73 4.03
N LEU A 18 -16.03 0.09 2.98
CA LEU A 18 -14.97 1.01 2.61
C LEU A 18 -14.74 2.08 3.68
N ALA A 19 -15.80 2.59 4.32
CA ALA A 19 -15.68 3.52 5.44
C ALA A 19 -14.91 2.94 6.62
N GLN A 20 -15.13 1.65 6.94
CA GLN A 20 -14.37 0.97 8.00
C GLN A 20 -12.88 0.84 7.63
N VAL A 21 -12.57 0.54 6.36
CA VAL A 21 -11.19 0.53 5.87
C VAL A 21 -10.56 1.91 6.02
N ILE A 22 -11.23 2.97 5.59
CA ILE A 22 -10.73 4.35 5.70
C ILE A 22 -10.49 4.73 7.17
N ARG A 23 -11.43 4.42 8.07
CA ARG A 23 -11.27 4.70 9.50
C ARG A 23 -10.05 4.00 10.09
N MET A 24 -9.85 2.72 9.74
CA MET A 24 -8.65 1.99 10.14
C MET A 24 -7.38 2.68 9.60
N LEU A 25 -7.38 3.12 8.34
CA LEU A 25 -6.24 3.85 7.76
C LEU A 25 -5.95 5.17 8.48
N GLU A 26 -6.98 5.86 8.97
CA GLU A 26 -6.84 7.11 9.74
C GLU A 26 -6.36 6.84 11.18
N GLU A 27 -6.89 5.82 11.87
CA GLU A 27 -6.61 5.54 13.28
C GLU A 27 -5.27 4.83 13.49
N ILE A 28 -4.94 3.82 12.68
CA ILE A 28 -3.74 2.99 12.84
C ILE A 28 -2.75 3.13 11.68
N GLY A 29 -3.06 3.96 10.68
CA GLY A 29 -2.26 4.10 9.47
C GLY A 29 -2.46 2.95 8.48
N THR A 30 -1.58 2.84 7.49
CA THR A 30 -1.69 1.90 6.35
C THR A 30 -1.33 0.44 6.69
N GLY A 31 -1.59 0.00 7.93
CA GLY A 31 -1.21 -1.32 8.46
C GLY A 31 0.30 -1.53 8.64
N GLY A 32 1.12 -0.57 8.24
CA GLY A 32 2.58 -0.56 8.35
C GLY A 32 3.18 0.84 8.14
N ALA A 33 2.39 1.89 8.34
CA ALA A 33 2.65 3.28 7.97
C ALA A 33 4.10 3.73 8.19
N GLY A 34 4.48 3.99 9.43
CA GLY A 34 5.84 4.38 9.77
C GLY A 34 6.85 3.24 9.58
N PHE A 35 6.42 1.99 9.77
CA PHE A 35 7.30 0.83 9.67
C PHE A 35 7.90 0.63 8.28
N ARG A 36 7.16 0.90 7.20
CA ARG A 36 7.70 0.82 5.83
C ARG A 36 8.82 1.84 5.61
N PHE A 37 8.60 3.09 5.98
CA PHE A 37 9.61 4.15 5.84
C PHE A 37 10.79 3.94 6.79
N MET A 38 10.53 3.47 8.01
CA MET A 38 11.57 3.11 8.97
C MET A 38 12.42 1.94 8.46
N TYR A 39 11.80 0.90 7.91
CA TYR A 39 12.51 -0.24 7.35
C TYR A 39 13.25 0.15 6.07
N ALA A 40 12.70 1.04 5.25
CA ALA A 40 13.39 1.60 4.11
C ALA A 40 14.66 2.37 4.55
N ALA A 41 14.55 3.25 5.54
CA ALA A 41 15.70 3.96 6.09
C ALA A 41 16.76 2.99 6.64
N PHE A 42 16.33 1.95 7.37
CA PHE A 42 17.22 0.89 7.83
C PHE A 42 17.94 0.18 6.67
N LEU A 43 17.23 -0.22 5.61
CA LEU A 43 17.84 -0.85 4.43
C LEU A 43 18.82 0.08 3.72
N GLN A 44 18.53 1.37 3.70
CA GLN A 44 19.43 2.38 3.14
C GLN A 44 20.73 2.49 3.96
N GLU A 45 20.66 2.59 5.28
CA GLU A 45 21.86 2.61 6.15
C GLU A 45 22.65 1.28 6.05
N ALA A 46 21.95 0.15 6.07
CA ALA A 46 22.56 -1.16 5.93
C ALA A 46 23.27 -1.33 4.58
N SER A 47 22.75 -0.74 3.51
CA SER A 47 23.39 -0.76 2.18
C SER A 47 24.77 -0.12 2.18
N GLU A 48 24.98 0.92 2.99
CA GLU A 48 26.26 1.63 3.09
C GLU A 48 27.25 0.82 3.94
N ILE A 49 26.80 0.28 5.07
CA ILE A 49 27.64 -0.52 5.97
C ILE A 49 28.09 -1.83 5.31
N LEU A 50 27.20 -2.49 4.58
CA LEU A 50 27.46 -3.77 3.92
C LEU A 50 27.98 -3.61 2.48
N ASN A 51 28.08 -2.38 1.98
CA ASN A 51 28.42 -2.06 0.60
C ASN A 51 27.57 -2.83 -0.43
N ASN A 52 26.26 -2.95 -0.16
CA ASN A 52 25.31 -3.70 -0.98
C ASN A 52 24.29 -2.78 -1.63
N SER A 53 24.52 -2.43 -2.90
CA SER A 53 23.64 -1.55 -3.68
C SER A 53 22.21 -2.07 -3.88
N GLU A 54 21.97 -3.38 -3.78
CA GLU A 54 20.61 -3.95 -3.91
C GLU A 54 19.73 -3.55 -2.71
N LEU A 55 20.31 -3.49 -1.51
CA LEU A 55 19.57 -3.04 -0.32
C LEU A 55 19.13 -1.58 -0.45
N LYS A 56 19.97 -0.74 -1.08
CA LYS A 56 19.63 0.65 -1.39
C LYS A 56 18.49 0.74 -2.41
N GLN A 57 18.46 -0.13 -3.40
CA GLN A 57 17.36 -0.16 -4.36
C GLN A 57 16.06 -0.61 -3.68
N LEU A 58 16.12 -1.61 -2.79
CA LEU A 58 14.98 -2.11 -2.04
C LEU A 58 14.41 -1.06 -1.07
N SER A 59 15.25 -0.19 -0.48
CA SER A 59 14.75 0.91 0.36
C SER A 59 13.89 1.90 -0.44
N PHE A 60 14.31 2.27 -1.65
CA PHE A 60 13.52 3.14 -2.52
C PHE A 60 12.20 2.48 -2.95
N GLU A 61 12.24 1.19 -3.33
CA GLU A 61 11.02 0.46 -3.68
C GLU A 61 10.03 0.36 -2.51
N LEU A 62 10.53 0.19 -1.28
CA LEU A 62 9.69 0.13 -0.08
C LEU A 62 9.10 1.50 0.30
N THR A 63 9.84 2.58 0.08
CA THR A 63 9.34 3.96 0.21
C THR A 63 8.20 4.21 -0.76
N GLU A 64 8.38 3.83 -2.03
CA GLU A 64 7.35 3.92 -3.08
C GLU A 64 6.08 3.14 -2.69
N ALA A 65 6.22 1.91 -2.18
CA ALA A 65 5.08 1.13 -1.70
C ALA A 65 4.33 1.84 -0.55
N GLY A 66 5.06 2.53 0.34
CA GLY A 66 4.48 3.36 1.39
C GLY A 66 3.67 4.53 0.84
N ASP A 67 4.16 5.19 -0.21
CA ASP A 67 3.45 6.29 -0.87
C ASP A 67 2.23 5.80 -1.66
N MET A 68 2.30 4.65 -2.32
CA MET A 68 1.13 4.03 -2.95
C MET A 68 -0.01 3.75 -1.94
N TRP A 69 0.35 3.35 -0.72
CA TRP A 69 -0.61 3.18 0.38
C TRP A 69 -1.23 4.52 0.83
N ARG A 70 -0.46 5.61 0.85
CA ARG A 70 -0.99 6.96 1.14
C ARG A 70 -1.96 7.43 0.05
N ASP A 71 -1.61 7.22 -1.21
CA ASP A 71 -2.46 7.54 -2.36
C ASP A 71 -3.76 6.73 -2.32
N PHE A 72 -3.68 5.44 -1.98
CA PHE A 72 -4.86 4.59 -1.80
C PHE A 72 -5.80 5.16 -0.72
N ALA A 73 -5.25 5.54 0.44
CA ALA A 73 -6.04 6.11 1.52
C ALA A 73 -6.73 7.43 1.10
N TYR A 74 -5.97 8.32 0.46
CA TYR A 74 -6.48 9.61 -0.03
C TYR A 74 -7.62 9.43 -1.04
N ASN A 75 -7.42 8.58 -2.04
CA ASN A 75 -8.42 8.36 -3.10
C ASN A 75 -9.67 7.66 -2.56
N SER A 76 -9.50 6.67 -1.68
CA SER A 76 -10.63 5.98 -1.03
C SER A 76 -11.46 6.94 -0.20
N ALA A 77 -10.83 7.85 0.55
CA ALA A 77 -11.52 8.87 1.33
C ALA A 77 -12.28 9.88 0.47
N ARG A 78 -11.73 10.29 -0.69
CA ARG A 78 -12.42 11.16 -1.66
C ARG A 78 -13.63 10.48 -2.30
N PHE A 79 -13.46 9.24 -2.74
CA PHE A 79 -14.53 8.42 -3.31
C PHE A 79 -15.69 8.28 -2.32
N PHE A 80 -15.40 7.92 -1.06
CA PHE A 80 -16.42 7.79 -0.03
C PHE A 80 -17.19 9.09 0.24
N LYS A 81 -16.49 10.24 0.23
CA LYS A 81 -17.09 11.57 0.44
C LYS A 81 -17.89 12.08 -0.77
N LYS A 82 -18.01 11.31 -1.87
CA LYS A 82 -18.70 11.69 -3.12
C LYS A 82 -18.37 13.11 -3.62
N ARG A 83 -17.11 13.54 -3.47
CA ARG A 83 -16.67 14.88 -3.92
C ARG A 83 -16.61 14.91 -5.45
N GLU A 84 -17.01 16.04 -6.05
CA GLU A 84 -17.08 16.23 -7.52
C GLU A 84 -15.72 15.96 -8.21
N GLY A 85 -15.76 15.28 -9.37
CA GLY A 85 -14.60 14.84 -10.18
C GLY A 85 -14.79 13.44 -10.77
N GLU A 86 -13.75 12.85 -11.40
CA GLU A 86 -13.74 11.42 -11.74
C GLU A 86 -13.82 10.59 -10.43
N ILE A 87 -15.01 10.05 -10.17
CA ILE A 87 -15.29 9.20 -9.02
C ILE A 87 -14.69 7.83 -9.33
N GLU A 88 -13.62 7.44 -8.61
CA GLU A 88 -13.02 6.11 -8.77
C GLU A 88 -14.06 5.00 -8.52
N THR A 89 -14.00 3.90 -9.25
CA THR A 89 -14.88 2.75 -9.05
C THR A 89 -14.30 1.76 -8.04
N TYR A 90 -15.13 0.86 -7.49
CA TYR A 90 -14.62 -0.25 -6.67
C TYR A 90 -13.63 -1.14 -7.44
N ASP A 91 -13.72 -1.19 -8.77
CA ASP A 91 -12.75 -1.86 -9.63
C ASP A 91 -11.38 -1.17 -9.56
N GLN A 92 -11.34 0.15 -9.72
CA GLN A 92 -10.11 0.94 -9.63
C GLN A 92 -9.50 0.89 -8.22
N ILE A 93 -10.31 0.97 -7.17
CA ILE A 93 -9.87 0.81 -5.77
C ILE A 93 -9.26 -0.59 -5.56
N ALA A 94 -9.89 -1.63 -6.11
CA ALA A 94 -9.36 -2.99 -6.02
C ALA A 94 -8.05 -3.16 -6.80
N ASP A 95 -7.91 -2.50 -7.94
CA ASP A 95 -6.70 -2.56 -8.77
C ASP A 95 -5.50 -1.91 -8.08
N LYS A 96 -5.72 -0.78 -7.38
CA LYS A 96 -4.69 -0.15 -6.53
C LYS A 96 -4.23 -1.09 -5.42
N LEU A 97 -5.15 -1.69 -4.68
CA LEU A 97 -4.80 -2.66 -3.63
C LEU A 97 -4.02 -3.85 -4.20
N ALA A 98 -4.43 -4.35 -5.36
CA ALA A 98 -3.73 -5.45 -6.02
C ALA A 98 -2.32 -5.05 -6.49
N ALA A 99 -2.14 -3.82 -6.97
CA ALA A 99 -0.83 -3.28 -7.36
C ALA A 99 0.10 -3.16 -6.16
N ILE A 100 -0.39 -2.61 -5.04
CA ILE A 100 0.37 -2.51 -3.79
C ILE A 100 0.77 -3.90 -3.29
N ALA A 101 -0.17 -4.85 -3.25
CA ALA A 101 0.11 -6.22 -2.81
C ALA A 101 1.17 -6.92 -3.67
N ARG A 102 1.16 -6.71 -5.00
CA ARG A 102 2.19 -7.24 -5.91
C ARG A 102 3.54 -6.59 -5.62
N LYS A 103 3.59 -5.27 -5.52
CA LYS A 103 4.82 -4.51 -5.23
C LYS A 103 5.46 -4.96 -3.92
N GLU A 104 4.70 -5.06 -2.84
CA GLU A 104 5.22 -5.52 -1.55
C GLU A 104 5.72 -6.97 -1.63
N LYS A 105 4.97 -7.87 -2.27
CA LYS A 105 5.42 -9.25 -2.47
C LYS A 105 6.75 -9.32 -3.21
N ASP A 106 6.89 -8.55 -4.29
CA ASP A 106 8.11 -8.52 -5.09
C ASP A 106 9.30 -7.97 -4.28
N ILE A 107 9.10 -6.90 -3.51
CA ILE A 107 10.12 -6.33 -2.61
C ILE A 107 10.62 -7.38 -1.61
N PHE A 108 9.71 -8.03 -0.87
CA PHE A 108 10.10 -9.00 0.15
C PHE A 108 10.72 -10.28 -0.44
N THR A 109 10.28 -10.69 -1.64
CA THR A 109 10.88 -11.83 -2.35
C THR A 109 12.31 -11.50 -2.82
N LYS A 110 12.55 -10.29 -3.33
CA LYS A 110 13.89 -9.83 -3.70
C LYS A 110 14.78 -9.73 -2.46
N LEU A 111 14.29 -9.10 -1.40
CA LEU A 111 15.02 -8.93 -0.15
C LEU A 111 15.46 -10.27 0.45
N GLU A 112 14.57 -11.27 0.49
CA GLU A 112 14.92 -12.61 0.96
C GLU A 112 16.09 -13.21 0.17
N LYS A 113 16.11 -13.03 -1.15
CA LYS A 113 17.21 -13.50 -2.01
C LYS A 113 18.49 -12.73 -1.75
N THR A 114 18.42 -11.40 -1.71
CA THR A 114 19.58 -10.53 -1.45
C THR A 114 20.25 -10.85 -0.11
N VAL A 115 19.48 -11.17 0.93
CA VAL A 115 20.01 -11.51 2.27
C VAL A 115 20.52 -12.96 2.36
N LYS A 116 19.95 -13.90 1.59
CA LYS A 116 20.40 -15.31 1.58
C LYS A 116 21.60 -15.58 0.69
N CYS A 117 21.80 -14.77 -0.34
CA CYS A 117 22.88 -14.94 -1.32
C CYS A 117 24.03 -13.94 -1.14
N GLY A 118 23.89 -12.99 -0.21
CA GLY A 118 24.91 -12.00 0.16
C GLY A 118 25.88 -12.49 1.22
#